data_AF-A0ABD0MRV3-F1
#
_entry.id   AF-A0ABD0MRV3-F1
#
_cell.length_a   1.000
_cell.length_b   1.000
_cell.length_c   1.000
_cell.angle_alpha   90.00
_cell.angle_beta   90.00
_cell.angle_gamma   90.00
#
_symmetry.space_group_name_H-M   'P 1'
#
loop_
_entity.id
_entity.type
_entity.pdbx_description
1 polymer ?
#
loop_
_entity_poly.entity_id
_entity_poly.type
_entity_poly.pdbx_seq_one_letter_code
_entity_poly.pdbx_strand_id
1 'polypeptide(L)'
;MKNIPWKQHLYTFLPEYRSTPHSTTTTSPAELLLKRRIHTKMPSVSTPTGLDKDLRRRDHEAKAKMKVYSDTRRHATHYPLQSGDTVLCSQPRRNKLTATYNHKPYKVTTVKGSMVTAERDGHRVTRNSSFFKKLDPGLCDTSTAEEDEEVTADTVPVLAKYPARHRQPPQYLRDFVMD
;
A
#
# COMPACT_ATOMS: atom_id res chain seq x y z
N MET A 1 27.23 -28.22 -7.84
CA MET A 1 26.90 -27.30 -6.73
C MET A 1 26.67 -28.13 -5.48
N LYS A 2 27.35 -27.84 -4.36
CA LYS A 2 27.12 -28.59 -3.11
C LYS A 2 25.73 -28.22 -2.57
N ASN A 3 24.90 -29.21 -2.26
CA ASN A 3 23.59 -29.01 -1.64
C ASN A 3 23.78 -28.77 -0.13
N ILE A 4 24.08 -27.53 0.23
CA ILE A 4 24.27 -27.11 1.61
C ILE A 4 22.90 -26.67 2.16
N PRO A 5 22.45 -27.17 3.32
CA PRO A 5 21.18 -26.76 3.91
C PRO A 5 21.16 -25.25 4.15
N TRP A 6 20.03 -24.59 3.85
CA TRP A 6 19.92 -23.13 3.87
C TRP A 6 20.35 -22.48 5.20
N LYS A 7 20.11 -23.17 6.32
CA LYS A 7 20.54 -22.73 7.67
C LYS A 7 22.07 -22.60 7.76
N GLN A 8 22.82 -23.53 7.17
CA GLN A 8 24.28 -23.46 7.14
C GLN A 8 24.77 -22.34 6.22
N HIS A 9 24.12 -22.14 5.07
CA HIS A 9 24.40 -21.00 4.19
C HIS A 9 24.23 -19.65 4.90
N LEU A 10 23.22 -19.56 5.77
CA LEU A 10 22.91 -18.34 6.52
C LEU A 10 24.04 -17.93 7.47
N TYR A 11 24.77 -18.89 8.07
CA TYR A 11 25.93 -18.61 8.92
C TYR A 11 27.11 -17.99 8.16
N THR A 12 27.26 -18.32 6.87
CA THR A 12 28.28 -17.71 6.01
C THR A 12 27.80 -16.36 5.46
N PHE A 13 26.55 -16.29 5.02
CA PHE A 13 25.96 -15.10 4.39
C PHE A 13 25.86 -13.90 5.34
N LEU A 14 25.42 -14.11 6.58
CA LEU A 14 25.15 -13.00 7.51
C LEU A 14 26.40 -12.18 7.88
N PRO A 15 27.56 -12.79 8.23
CA PRO A 15 28.80 -12.05 8.44
C PRO A 15 29.19 -11.21 7.23
N GLU A 16 29.11 -11.79 6.02
CA GLU A 16 29.45 -11.10 4.77
C GLU A 16 28.53 -9.90 4.53
N TYR A 17 27.21 -10.10 4.59
CA TYR A 17 26.22 -9.03 4.44
C TYR A 17 26.44 -7.90 5.45
N ARG A 18 26.67 -8.24 6.73
CA ARG A 18 26.87 -7.27 7.80
C ARG A 18 28.17 -6.48 7.68
N SER A 19 29.19 -7.05 7.05
CA SER A 19 30.51 -6.43 6.85
C SER A 19 30.63 -5.65 5.53
N THR A 20 29.70 -5.84 4.60
CA THR A 20 29.72 -5.21 3.28
C THR A 20 29.19 -3.77 3.38
N PRO A 21 29.91 -2.76 2.86
CA PRO A 21 29.43 -1.38 2.85
C PRO A 21 28.20 -1.23 1.95
N HIS A 22 27.18 -0.52 2.44
CA HIS A 22 25.96 -0.26 1.66
C HIS A 22 26.17 0.90 0.68
N SER A 23 25.56 0.83 -0.52
CA SER A 23 25.79 1.82 -1.59
C SER A 23 25.43 3.26 -1.21
N THR A 24 24.36 3.45 -0.43
CA THR A 24 23.91 4.78 0.00
C THR A 24 24.75 5.35 1.14
N THR A 25 24.99 4.57 2.20
CA THR A 25 25.62 5.03 3.44
C THR A 25 27.12 4.81 3.46
N THR A 26 27.67 4.09 2.46
CA THR A 26 29.08 3.72 2.27
C THR A 26 29.73 3.02 3.46
N THR A 27 28.91 2.61 4.43
CA THR A 27 29.28 2.02 5.71
C THR A 27 28.54 0.71 5.87
N SER A 28 29.15 -0.23 6.58
CA SER A 28 28.56 -1.56 6.76
C SER A 28 27.49 -1.55 7.87
N PRO A 29 26.46 -2.41 7.79
CA PRO A 29 25.46 -2.52 8.85
C PRO A 29 26.06 -2.83 10.24
N ALA A 30 27.08 -3.68 10.31
CA ALA A 30 27.75 -4.00 11.58
C ALA A 30 28.49 -2.79 12.17
N GLU A 31 29.11 -1.99 11.32
CA GLU A 31 29.82 -0.78 11.74
C GLU A 31 28.87 0.28 12.27
N LEU A 32 27.71 0.45 11.64
CA LEU A 32 26.67 1.36 12.12
C LEU A 32 26.14 0.96 13.51
N LEU A 33 25.96 -0.34 13.74
CA LEU A 33 25.43 -0.86 14.98
C LEU A 33 26.48 -0.87 16.10
N LEU A 34 27.68 -1.36 15.82
CA LEU A 34 28.73 -1.63 16.80
C LEU A 34 29.75 -0.49 16.93
N LYS A 35 29.66 0.53 16.08
CA LYS A 35 30.61 1.66 15.98
C LYS A 35 32.07 1.21 15.82
N ARG A 36 32.28 0.00 15.31
CA ARG A 36 33.59 -0.61 15.04
C ARG A 36 33.51 -1.44 13.77
N ARG A 37 34.60 -1.49 13.02
CA ARG A 37 34.68 -2.32 11.81
C ARG A 37 35.02 -3.77 12.17
N ILE A 38 34.20 -4.71 11.71
CA ILE A 38 34.48 -6.14 11.84
C ILE A 38 35.47 -6.53 10.76
N HIS A 39 36.53 -7.24 11.14
CA HIS A 39 37.50 -7.77 10.19
C HIS A 39 36.97 -9.07 9.60
N THR A 40 36.94 -9.13 8.27
CA THR A 40 36.62 -10.36 7.54
C THR A 40 37.90 -10.98 6.98
N LYS A 41 37.75 -12.07 6.21
CA LYS A 41 38.88 -12.76 5.58
C LYS A 41 39.62 -11.90 4.55
N MET A 42 39.00 -10.81 4.08
CA MET A 42 39.62 -9.87 3.15
C MET A 42 40.37 -8.77 3.92
N PRO A 43 41.60 -8.43 3.51
CA PRO A 43 42.30 -7.29 4.08
C PRO A 43 41.52 -6.01 3.78
N SER A 44 41.39 -5.16 4.79
CA SER A 44 40.56 -3.95 4.74
C SER A 44 41.42 -2.76 5.13
N VAL A 45 41.47 -1.74 4.28
CA VAL A 45 42.13 -0.46 4.61
C VAL A 45 41.24 0.31 5.58
N SER A 46 41.84 0.76 6.70
CA SER A 46 41.16 1.59 7.69
C SER A 46 40.80 2.94 7.08
N THR A 47 39.52 3.14 6.78
CA THR A 47 38.97 4.45 6.44
C THR A 47 38.50 5.12 7.73
N PRO A 48 38.69 6.44 7.89
CA PRO A 48 38.16 7.14 9.05
C PRO A 48 36.65 6.93 9.11
N THR A 49 36.14 6.55 10.29
CA THR A 49 34.72 6.37 10.53
C THR A 49 34.02 7.67 10.18
N GLY A 50 33.19 7.65 9.13
CA GLY A 50 32.52 8.85 8.64
C GLY A 50 31.71 9.51 9.75
N LEU A 51 31.79 10.84 9.85
CA LEU A 51 30.98 11.66 10.75
C LEU A 51 29.51 11.21 10.66
N ASP A 52 28.94 10.74 11.77
CA ASP A 52 27.55 10.23 11.86
C ASP A 52 26.53 11.19 11.20
N LYS A 53 26.82 12.50 11.26
CA LYS A 53 26.04 13.56 10.62
C LYS A 53 25.94 13.42 9.09
N ASP A 54 27.07 13.22 8.39
CA ASP A 54 27.09 13.13 6.93
C ASP A 54 26.40 11.85 6.42
N LEU A 55 26.50 10.78 7.20
CA LEU A 55 25.80 9.53 6.91
C LEU A 55 24.28 9.71 7.01
N ARG A 56 23.81 10.30 8.11
CA ARG A 56 22.38 10.60 8.30
C ARG A 56 21.84 11.53 7.23
N ARG A 57 22.62 12.54 6.81
CA ARG A 57 22.25 13.42 5.70
C ARG A 57 22.04 12.63 4.41
N ARG A 58 23.02 11.82 3.99
CA ARG A 58 22.90 10.99 2.77
C ARG A 58 21.74 10.00 2.81
N ASP A 59 21.54 9.33 3.95
CA ASP A 59 20.41 8.42 4.14
C ASP A 59 19.06 9.15 4.02
N HIS A 60 18.95 10.33 4.65
CA HIS A 60 17.75 11.16 4.56
C HIS A 60 17.47 11.63 3.12
N GLU A 61 18.49 12.11 2.40
CA GLU A 61 18.38 12.53 1.00
C GLU A 61 17.93 11.36 0.10
N ALA A 62 18.53 10.18 0.28
CA ALA A 62 18.15 8.99 -0.48
C ALA A 62 16.71 8.54 -0.19
N LYS A 63 16.28 8.57 1.08
CA LYS A 63 14.89 8.29 1.48
C LYS A 63 13.91 9.32 0.91
N ALA A 64 14.27 10.60 0.91
CA ALA A 64 13.45 11.65 0.32
C ALA A 64 13.29 11.44 -1.20
N LYS A 65 14.38 11.13 -1.91
CA LYS A 65 14.35 10.79 -3.35
C LYS A 65 13.48 9.56 -3.62
N MET A 66 13.63 8.51 -2.82
CA MET A 66 12.83 7.28 -2.92
C MET A 66 11.33 7.56 -2.70
N LYS A 67 11.00 8.42 -1.72
CA LYS A 67 9.64 8.85 -1.44
C LYS A 67 9.05 9.56 -2.65
N VAL A 68 9.71 10.59 -3.17
CA VAL A 68 9.23 11.36 -4.33
C VAL A 68 9.04 10.44 -5.54
N TYR A 69 10.03 9.59 -5.84
CA TYR A 69 9.93 8.65 -6.96
C TYR A 69 8.74 7.69 -6.80
N SER A 70 8.57 7.11 -5.61
CA SER A 70 7.45 6.22 -5.30
C SER A 70 6.11 6.93 -5.45
N ASP A 71 5.98 8.12 -4.87
CA ASP A 71 4.73 8.89 -4.84
C ASP A 71 4.33 9.28 -6.27
N THR A 72 5.28 9.80 -7.06
CA THR A 72 5.04 10.16 -8.47
C THR A 72 4.68 8.94 -9.31
N ARG A 73 5.45 7.85 -9.21
CA ARG A 73 5.23 6.64 -10.02
C ARG A 73 3.90 5.94 -9.68
N ARG A 74 3.46 6.01 -8.42
CA ARG A 74 2.20 5.42 -7.96
C ARG A 74 1.02 6.39 -7.99
N HIS A 75 1.22 7.63 -8.43
CA HIS A 75 0.20 8.69 -8.39
C HIS A 75 -0.41 8.83 -6.99
N ALA A 76 0.44 8.76 -5.96
CA ALA A 76 0.01 8.82 -4.57
C ALA A 76 -0.66 10.17 -4.30
N THR A 77 -1.94 10.11 -3.90
CA THR A 77 -2.75 11.29 -3.61
C THR A 77 -2.99 11.38 -2.11
N HIS A 78 -3.04 12.60 -1.57
CA HIS A 78 -3.40 12.80 -0.18
C HIS A 78 -4.83 12.30 0.09
N TYR A 79 -5.02 11.67 1.25
CA TYR A 79 -6.28 11.03 1.58
C TYR A 79 -7.18 11.96 2.42
N PRO A 80 -8.43 12.23 2.02
CA PRO A 80 -9.23 13.30 2.59
C PRO A 80 -10.10 12.90 3.79
N LEU A 81 -9.89 11.75 4.46
CA LEU A 81 -10.74 11.41 5.60
C LEU A 81 -10.49 12.32 6.80
N GLN A 82 -11.59 12.80 7.35
CA GLN A 82 -11.62 13.60 8.57
C GLN A 82 -12.41 12.87 9.66
N SER A 83 -12.20 13.28 10.91
CA SER A 83 -13.05 12.84 12.01
C SER A 83 -14.50 13.22 11.75
N GLY A 84 -15.42 12.28 11.96
CA GLY A 84 -16.86 12.45 11.70
C GLY A 84 -17.32 11.87 10.35
N ASP A 85 -16.41 11.59 9.42
CA ASP A 85 -16.77 10.98 8.14
C ASP A 85 -17.39 9.58 8.32
N THR A 86 -18.38 9.28 7.48
CA THR A 86 -18.98 7.95 7.37
C THR A 86 -18.22 7.12 6.35
N VAL A 87 -17.75 5.94 6.75
CA VAL A 87 -16.85 5.10 5.95
C VAL A 87 -17.24 3.63 5.98
N LEU A 88 -17.02 2.92 4.87
CA LEU A 88 -17.06 1.46 4.84
C LEU A 88 -15.66 0.90 5.11
N CYS A 89 -15.56 -0.10 5.98
CA CYS A 89 -14.31 -0.80 6.26
C CYS A 89 -14.17 -2.04 5.37
N SER A 90 -12.99 -2.24 4.79
CA SER A 90 -12.65 -3.43 4.02
C SER A 90 -12.68 -4.69 4.89
N GLN A 91 -13.22 -5.78 4.33
CA GLN A 91 -13.38 -7.07 5.00
C GLN A 91 -12.54 -8.17 4.32
N PRO A 92 -12.11 -9.20 5.07
CA PRO A 92 -11.37 -10.31 4.48
C PRO A 92 -12.23 -11.06 3.45
N ARG A 93 -11.64 -11.37 2.30
CA ARG A 93 -12.30 -12.14 1.25
C ARG A 93 -12.40 -13.61 1.67
N ARG A 94 -13.62 -14.13 1.88
CA ARG A 94 -13.86 -15.54 2.25
C ARG A 94 -14.07 -16.42 1.01
N ASN A 95 -14.77 -15.91 0.01
CA ASN A 95 -15.04 -16.58 -1.26
C ASN A 95 -15.05 -15.57 -2.43
N LYS A 96 -15.25 -16.05 -3.66
CA LYS A 96 -15.26 -15.20 -4.88
C LYS A 96 -16.37 -14.13 -4.86
N LEU A 97 -17.49 -14.41 -4.18
CA LEU A 97 -18.66 -13.52 -4.11
C LEU A 97 -18.64 -12.58 -2.88
N THR A 98 -17.60 -12.64 -2.04
CA THR A 98 -17.51 -11.78 -0.86
C THR A 98 -17.27 -10.34 -1.31
N ALA A 99 -18.15 -9.42 -0.90
CA ALA A 99 -17.97 -8.00 -1.14
C ALA A 99 -16.65 -7.49 -0.52
N THR A 100 -15.98 -6.55 -1.17
CA THR A 100 -14.69 -6.00 -0.70
C THR A 100 -14.81 -5.26 0.62
N TYR A 101 -15.95 -4.61 0.86
CA TYR A 101 -16.24 -3.83 2.05
C TYR A 101 -17.40 -4.42 2.82
N ASN A 102 -17.36 -4.27 4.15
CA ASN A 102 -18.50 -4.56 5.00
C ASN A 102 -19.60 -3.51 4.72
N HIS A 103 -20.84 -3.94 4.55
CA HIS A 103 -21.98 -3.07 4.21
C HIS A 103 -22.35 -2.10 5.33
N LYS A 104 -22.03 -2.43 6.59
CA LYS A 104 -22.37 -1.58 7.73
C LYS A 104 -21.35 -0.42 7.85
N PRO A 105 -21.79 0.84 7.82
CA PRO A 105 -20.90 1.99 7.88
C PRO A 105 -20.31 2.20 9.28
N TYR A 106 -19.08 2.67 9.34
CA TYR A 106 -18.42 3.15 10.55
C TYR A 106 -18.34 4.67 10.54
N LYS A 107 -18.24 5.27 11.73
CA LYS A 107 -17.93 6.69 11.88
C LYS A 107 -16.47 6.86 12.27
N VAL A 108 -15.76 7.74 11.59
CA VAL A 108 -14.34 8.00 11.91
C VAL A 108 -14.24 8.80 13.21
N THR A 109 -13.53 8.26 14.20
CA THR A 109 -13.31 8.93 15.49
C THR A 109 -12.00 9.70 15.51
N THR A 110 -10.92 9.12 14.99
CA THR A 110 -9.57 9.72 15.08
C THR A 110 -8.75 9.41 13.84
N VAL A 111 -8.02 10.40 13.34
CA VAL A 111 -7.10 10.27 12.21
C VAL A 111 -5.69 10.72 12.65
N LYS A 112 -4.69 9.85 12.46
CA LYS A 112 -3.28 10.11 12.74
C LYS A 112 -2.43 9.75 11.51
N GLY A 113 -2.14 10.73 10.67
CA GLY A 113 -1.51 10.49 9.37
C GLY A 113 -2.38 9.55 8.52
N SER A 114 -1.80 8.47 7.98
CA SER A 114 -2.56 7.45 7.25
C SER A 114 -3.28 6.44 8.15
N MET A 115 -3.15 6.52 9.47
CA MET A 115 -3.82 5.62 10.40
C MET A 115 -5.18 6.20 10.80
N VAL A 116 -6.25 5.48 10.51
CA VAL A 116 -7.63 5.90 10.76
C VAL A 116 -8.25 4.94 11.77
N THR A 117 -8.92 5.51 12.76
CA THR A 117 -9.71 4.78 13.75
C THR A 117 -11.18 5.10 13.56
N ALA A 118 -11.99 4.07 13.34
CA ALA A 118 -13.42 4.20 13.13
C ALA A 118 -14.19 3.28 14.08
N GLU A 119 -15.39 3.70 14.45
CA GLU A 119 -16.22 3.05 15.46
C GLU A 119 -17.66 2.89 14.98
N ARG A 120 -18.28 1.78 15.38
CA ARG A 120 -19.68 1.44 15.12
C ARG A 120 -20.17 0.51 16.22
N ASP A 121 -21.27 0.86 16.88
CA ASP A 121 -21.95 0.02 17.88
C ASP A 121 -21.00 -0.58 18.95
N GLY A 122 -20.05 0.22 19.44
CA GLY A 122 -19.03 -0.21 20.40
C GLY A 122 -17.88 -1.05 19.81
N HIS A 123 -17.91 -1.36 18.51
CA HIS A 123 -16.82 -2.02 17.80
C HIS A 123 -15.89 -0.99 17.15
N ARG A 124 -14.64 -0.97 17.60
CA ARG A 124 -13.60 -0.03 17.15
C ARG A 124 -12.55 -0.71 16.29
N VAL A 125 -12.20 -0.11 15.15
CA VAL A 125 -11.20 -0.62 14.21
C VAL A 125 -10.19 0.45 13.87
N THR A 126 -8.91 0.11 13.99
CA THR A 126 -7.79 0.99 13.62
C THR A 126 -6.98 0.37 12.48
N ARG A 127 -6.97 1.02 11.31
CA ARG A 127 -6.24 0.54 10.11
C ARG A 127 -5.72 1.69 9.27
N ASN A 128 -4.92 1.37 8.24
CA ASN A 128 -4.53 2.34 7.23
C ASN A 128 -5.76 2.89 6.48
N SER A 129 -5.72 4.15 6.07
CA SER A 129 -6.76 4.86 5.33
C SER A 129 -7.24 4.12 4.08
N SER A 130 -6.36 3.39 3.38
CA SER A 130 -6.71 2.60 2.20
C SER A 130 -7.73 1.48 2.46
N PHE A 131 -7.93 1.07 3.71
CA PHE A 131 -8.94 0.09 4.09
C PHE A 131 -10.33 0.71 4.25
N PHE A 132 -10.44 2.03 4.18
CA PHE A 132 -11.69 2.76 4.36
C PHE A 132 -12.11 3.40 3.04
N LYS A 133 -13.39 3.28 2.71
CA LYS A 133 -14.01 4.00 1.60
C LYS A 133 -15.00 5.01 2.17
N LYS A 134 -14.77 6.30 1.90
CA LYS A 134 -15.71 7.37 2.26
C LYS A 134 -17.04 7.13 1.56
N LEU A 135 -18.13 7.29 2.30
CA LEU A 135 -19.47 7.33 1.77
C LEU A 135 -19.89 8.78 1.60
N ASP A 136 -20.46 9.08 0.44
CA ASP A 136 -21.10 10.37 0.22
C ASP A 136 -22.46 10.37 0.92
N PRO A 137 -22.83 11.47 1.61
CA PRO A 137 -24.09 11.55 2.34
C PRO A 137 -25.33 11.51 1.44
N GLY A 138 -25.20 11.67 0.12
CA GLY A 138 -26.31 11.49 -0.82
C GLY A 138 -26.67 10.02 -1.13
N LEU A 139 -25.94 9.05 -0.56
CA LEU A 139 -26.17 7.61 -0.76
C LEU A 139 -26.63 6.90 0.51
N CYS A 140 -26.89 7.64 1.59
CA CYS A 140 -27.33 7.07 2.87
C CYS A 140 -28.86 7.03 3.00
N ASP A 141 -29.53 6.44 2.02
CA ASP A 141 -30.91 5.97 2.22
C ASP A 141 -30.83 4.55 2.75
N THR A 142 -30.65 4.42 4.07
CA THR A 142 -31.13 3.24 4.78
C THR A 142 -32.62 3.41 4.93
N SER A 143 -33.38 3.06 3.89
CA SER A 143 -34.78 2.71 4.06
C SER A 143 -34.84 1.53 5.03
N THR A 144 -35.35 1.83 6.22
CA THR A 144 -35.87 0.84 7.17
C THR A 144 -36.85 -0.06 6.42
N ALA A 145 -36.69 -1.37 6.57
CA ALA A 145 -37.52 -2.38 5.94
C ALA A 145 -38.89 -2.47 6.66
N GLU A 146 -39.93 -1.94 6.02
CA GLU A 146 -41.37 -2.30 6.05
C GLU A 146 -41.89 -1.72 4.69
N GLU A 147 -42.57 -2.37 3.75
CA GLU A 147 -43.58 -3.43 3.71
C GLU A 147 -43.47 -4.22 2.38
N ASP A 148 -43.95 -5.47 2.38
CA ASP A 148 -44.17 -6.28 1.17
C ASP A 148 -45.33 -5.70 0.35
N GLU A 149 -45.06 -5.30 -0.91
CA GLU A 149 -46.10 -5.04 -1.92
C GLU A 149 -45.74 -5.78 -3.21
N GLU A 150 -46.57 -6.75 -3.57
CA GLU A 150 -46.53 -7.49 -4.83
C GLU A 150 -46.78 -6.53 -6.01
N VAL A 151 -45.77 -6.30 -6.86
CA VAL A 151 -45.97 -5.58 -8.12
C VAL A 151 -46.05 -6.58 -9.27
N THR A 152 -47.28 -6.74 -9.78
CA THR A 152 -47.63 -7.50 -10.98
C THR A 152 -46.81 -7.05 -12.19
N ALA A 153 -46.29 -8.03 -12.93
CA ALA A 153 -45.51 -7.83 -14.14
C ALA A 153 -46.39 -7.36 -15.29
N ASP A 154 -46.18 -6.13 -15.79
CA ASP A 154 -46.48 -5.80 -17.18
C ASP A 154 -45.56 -4.71 -17.75
N THR A 155 -44.83 -5.12 -18.80
CA THR A 155 -44.16 -4.37 -19.87
C THR A 155 -43.35 -3.11 -19.53
N VAL A 156 -42.02 -3.25 -19.43
CA VAL A 156 -41.07 -2.13 -19.54
C VAL A 156 -40.15 -2.38 -20.75
N PRO A 157 -40.03 -1.44 -21.71
CA PRO A 157 -39.10 -1.60 -22.83
C PRO A 157 -37.66 -1.60 -22.31
N VAL A 158 -36.86 -2.55 -22.80
CA VAL A 158 -35.45 -2.71 -22.43
C VAL A 158 -34.64 -1.52 -22.94
N LEU A 159 -34.60 -0.43 -22.17
CA LEU A 159 -33.64 0.64 -22.38
C LEU A 159 -32.26 0.14 -21.93
N ALA A 160 -31.28 0.18 -22.84
CA ALA A 160 -29.94 -0.32 -22.59
C ALA A 160 -29.35 0.27 -21.30
N LYS A 161 -29.19 -0.56 -20.26
CA LYS A 161 -28.73 -0.21 -18.90
C LYS A 161 -27.30 0.36 -18.81
N TYR A 162 -26.53 0.35 -19.91
CA TYR A 162 -25.13 0.72 -19.88
C TYR A 162 -24.76 1.63 -21.05
N PRO A 163 -23.98 2.71 -20.82
CA PRO A 163 -23.48 3.54 -21.90
C PRO A 163 -22.63 2.72 -22.86
N ALA A 164 -22.80 2.95 -24.17
CA ALA A 164 -22.01 2.31 -25.19
C ALA A 164 -20.52 2.61 -24.97
N ARG A 165 -19.71 1.56 -24.85
CA ARG A 165 -18.28 1.68 -24.62
C ARG A 165 -17.61 2.16 -25.90
N HIS A 166 -17.00 3.34 -25.89
CA HIS A 166 -16.22 3.85 -27.03
C HIS A 166 -14.92 3.04 -27.15
N ARG A 167 -14.89 2.07 -28.09
CA ARG A 167 -13.71 1.23 -28.34
C ARG A 167 -12.79 1.97 -29.32
N GLN A 168 -11.71 2.58 -28.82
CA GLN A 168 -10.62 3.03 -29.69
C GLN A 168 -9.56 1.92 -29.81
N PRO A 169 -9.10 1.59 -31.02
CA PRO A 169 -7.98 0.68 -31.19
C PRO A 169 -6.69 1.30 -30.59
N PRO A 170 -5.73 0.47 -30.15
CA PRO A 170 -4.45 0.95 -29.64
C PRO A 170 -3.73 1.84 -30.65
N GLN A 171 -3.03 2.88 -30.19
CA GLN A 171 -2.35 3.84 -31.07
C GLN A 171 -1.32 3.20 -32.02
N TYR A 172 -0.64 2.13 -31.59
CA TYR A 172 0.38 1.45 -32.39
C TYR A 172 -0.21 0.61 -33.55
N LEU A 173 -1.52 0.45 -33.61
CA LEU A 173 -2.24 -0.32 -34.64
C LEU A 173 -2.75 0.57 -35.77
N ARG A 174 -2.49 1.89 -35.73
CA ARG A 174 -2.91 2.85 -36.76
C ARG A 174 -2.14 2.70 -38.07
N ASP A 175 -0.92 2.19 -37.99
CA ASP A 175 0.00 2.12 -39.12
C ASP A 175 -0.05 0.75 -39.82
N PHE A 176 -0.89 -0.17 -39.33
CA PHE A 176 -1.03 -1.51 -39.88
C PHE A 176 -2.16 -1.54 -40.92
N VAL A 177 -1.78 -1.44 -42.20
CA VAL A 177 -2.68 -1.71 -43.33
C VAL A 177 -2.68 -3.22 -43.55
N MET A 178 -3.84 -3.86 -43.48
CA MET A 178 -4.03 -5.23 -43.93
C MET A 178 -4.47 -5.15 -45.40
N ASP A 179 -3.60 -5.58 -46.32
CA ASP A 179 -3.96 -5.87 -47.72
C ASP A 179 -4.75 -7.18 -47.82
#